data_AF-A0A2Z5UU42-F1
#
_entry.id   AF-A0A2Z5UU42-F1
#
_cell.length_a   1.000
_cell.length_b   1.000
_cell.length_c   1.000
_cell.angle_alpha   90.00
_cell.angle_beta   90.00
_cell.angle_gamma   90.00
#
_symmetry.space_group_name_H-M   'P 1'
#
loop_
_entity.id
_entity.type
_entity.pdbx_description
1 polymer ?
#
loop_
_entity_poly.entity_id
_entity_poly.type
_entity_poly.pdbx_seq_one_letter_code
_entity_poly.pdbx_strand_id
1 'polypeptide(L)'
;MTTEIILSYVAKKALNILENKFISNVVEKWSQYRARKFLQTFIAEIEKNTDFKDPTKLKNMIEEFFEDENKSEILFEAYRKVVLSASKNIGPIIIAIITAKLILEKKQSNETEDRIILAAENLSDNELISFLEFYYKKIKKENDDLEILLHEESYGESFENDLTAPPLSEWPGIWALKLKNMGILLERVTQKTRHYPASCYADKDYDAGISNDFKYYIIIPQEYQLLADYINTALKITNSKSS
;
A
#
# COMPACT_ATOMS: atom_id res chain seq x y z
N MET A 1 30.47 12.08 45.46
CA MET A 1 31.33 11.93 44.26
C MET A 1 31.53 10.47 43.83
N THR A 2 31.96 9.54 44.69
CA THR A 2 32.17 8.13 44.29
C THR A 2 30.87 7.37 43.93
N THR A 3 29.78 7.64 44.64
CA THR A 3 28.46 7.03 44.41
C THR A 3 27.83 7.43 43.08
N GLU A 4 27.99 8.69 42.65
CA GLU A 4 27.47 9.18 41.36
C GLU A 4 28.22 8.58 40.17
N ILE A 5 29.54 8.40 40.29
CA ILE A 5 30.36 7.77 39.25
C ILE A 5 29.96 6.30 39.07
N ILE A 6 29.74 5.58 40.17
CA ILE A 6 29.27 4.18 40.16
C ILE A 6 27.87 4.07 39.57
N LEU A 7 26.95 4.98 39.94
CA LEU A 7 25.60 5.02 39.35
C LEU A 7 25.66 5.26 37.84
N SER A 8 26.49 6.20 37.38
CA SER A 8 26.63 6.50 35.94
C SER A 8 27.19 5.32 35.15
N TYR A 9 28.12 4.55 35.75
CA TYR A 9 28.73 3.39 35.12
C TYR A 9 27.75 2.22 35.02
N VAL A 10 26.98 1.97 36.09
CA VAL A 10 25.93 0.94 36.10
C VAL A 10 24.81 1.30 35.11
N ALA A 11 24.40 2.56 35.04
CA ALA A 11 23.41 3.05 34.08
C ALA A 11 23.90 2.88 32.62
N LYS A 12 25.14 3.26 32.31
CA LYS A 12 25.74 3.05 30.98
C LYS A 12 25.81 1.57 30.60
N LYS A 13 26.20 0.70 31.53
CA LYS A 13 26.25 -0.75 31.28
C LYS A 13 24.85 -1.33 31.05
N ALA A 14 23.84 -0.88 31.81
CA ALA A 14 22.45 -1.28 31.62
C ALA A 14 21.89 -0.79 30.27
N LEU A 15 22.20 0.44 29.87
CA LEU A 15 21.83 0.99 28.57
C LEU A 15 22.45 0.18 27.43
N ASN A 16 23.74 -0.14 27.48
CA ASN A 16 24.39 -0.96 26.46
C ASN A 16 23.77 -2.37 26.37
N ILE A 17 23.39 -2.98 27.49
CA ILE A 17 22.70 -4.28 27.50
C ILE A 17 21.31 -4.15 26.86
N LEU A 18 20.56 -3.09 27.19
CA LEU A 18 19.24 -2.83 26.62
C LEU A 18 19.33 -2.56 25.12
N GLU A 19 20.28 -1.75 24.69
CA GLU A 19 20.57 -1.43 23.30
C GLU A 19 20.91 -2.69 22.50
N ASN A 20 21.86 -3.49 22.97
CA ASN A 20 22.24 -4.75 22.31
C ASN A 20 21.07 -5.74 22.24
N LYS A 21 20.24 -5.81 23.28
CA LYS A 21 19.04 -6.66 23.28
C LYS A 21 17.96 -6.14 22.33
N PHE A 22 17.79 -4.83 22.22
CA PHE A 22 16.82 -4.22 21.33
C PHE A 22 17.24 -4.41 19.87
N ILE A 23 18.50 -4.14 19.54
CA ILE A 23 19.06 -4.35 18.19
C ILE A 23 18.86 -5.81 17.76
N SER A 24 19.34 -6.76 18.55
CA SER A 24 19.28 -8.18 18.16
C SER A 24 17.87 -8.78 18.17
N ASN A 25 17.07 -8.52 19.22
CA ASN A 25 15.76 -9.18 19.35
C ASN A 25 14.61 -8.48 18.61
N VAL A 26 14.78 -7.21 18.25
CA VAL A 26 13.73 -6.43 17.57
C VAL A 26 14.17 -6.07 16.16
N VAL A 27 15.25 -5.29 16.01
CA VAL A 27 15.65 -4.75 14.70
C VAL A 27 16.09 -5.88 13.77
N GLU A 28 17.09 -6.67 14.18
CA GLU A 28 17.62 -7.77 13.37
C GLU A 28 16.56 -8.85 13.15
N LYS A 29 15.80 -9.21 14.19
CA LYS A 29 14.72 -10.20 14.08
C LYS A 29 13.70 -9.84 13.00
N TRP A 30 13.18 -8.61 13.01
CA TRP A 30 12.16 -8.20 12.05
C TRP A 30 12.73 -7.94 10.66
N SER A 31 13.93 -7.38 10.56
CA SER A 31 14.65 -7.22 9.29
C SER A 31 14.89 -8.57 8.62
N GLN A 32 15.44 -9.55 9.36
CA GLN A 32 15.68 -10.90 8.85
C GLN A 32 14.37 -11.62 8.50
N TYR A 33 13.30 -11.42 9.28
CA TYR A 33 11.99 -11.99 8.98
C TYR A 33 11.47 -11.52 7.61
N ARG A 34 11.47 -10.20 7.38
CA ARG A 34 11.04 -9.60 6.11
C ARG A 34 11.93 -10.06 4.95
N ALA A 35 13.24 -10.05 5.14
CA ALA A 35 14.20 -10.52 4.13
C ALA A 35 13.98 -11.99 3.75
N ARG A 36 13.70 -12.87 4.72
CA ARG A 36 13.36 -14.28 4.46
C ARG A 36 12.06 -14.40 3.67
N LYS A 37 11.02 -13.64 4.01
CA LYS A 37 9.76 -13.64 3.26
C LYS A 37 9.99 -13.20 1.80
N PHE A 38 10.76 -12.13 1.61
CA PHE A 38 11.16 -11.66 0.29
C PHE A 38 11.91 -12.75 -0.49
N LEU A 39 13.02 -13.28 0.04
CA LEU A 39 13.85 -14.26 -0.66
C LEU A 39 13.09 -15.55 -0.99
N GLN A 40 12.28 -16.07 -0.06
CA GLN A 40 11.48 -17.27 -0.31
C GLN A 40 10.48 -17.07 -1.44
N THR A 41 9.79 -15.93 -1.45
CA THR A 41 8.84 -15.62 -2.52
C THR A 41 9.58 -15.37 -3.83
N PHE A 42 10.68 -14.62 -3.81
CA PHE A 42 11.47 -14.31 -4.99
C PHE A 42 11.93 -15.60 -5.68
N ILE A 43 12.55 -16.52 -4.95
CA ILE A 43 13.00 -17.81 -5.49
C ILE A 43 11.81 -18.61 -6.05
N ALA A 44 10.67 -18.64 -5.33
CA ALA A 44 9.49 -19.34 -5.80
C ALA A 44 8.89 -18.73 -7.08
N GLU A 45 8.91 -17.41 -7.23
CA GLU A 45 8.46 -16.75 -8.45
C GLU A 45 9.41 -16.98 -9.62
N ILE A 46 10.71 -16.99 -9.36
CA ILE A 46 11.71 -17.39 -10.35
C ILE A 46 11.45 -18.82 -10.81
N GLU A 47 11.31 -19.77 -9.87
CA GLU A 47 11.04 -21.18 -10.16
C GLU A 47 9.75 -21.36 -10.96
N LYS A 48 8.67 -20.64 -10.66
CA LYS A 48 7.40 -20.72 -11.41
C LYS A 48 7.52 -20.26 -12.87
N ASN A 49 8.36 -19.26 -13.12
CA ASN A 49 8.47 -18.64 -14.45
C ASN A 49 9.58 -19.26 -15.30
N THR A 50 10.38 -20.16 -14.73
CA THR A 50 11.35 -20.95 -15.45
C THR A 50 10.91 -22.41 -15.43
N ASP A 51 10.82 -23.09 -16.58
CA ASP A 51 10.40 -24.51 -16.66
C ASP A 51 11.48 -25.48 -16.11
N PHE A 52 12.20 -25.08 -15.06
CA PHE A 52 13.28 -25.83 -14.46
C PHE A 52 12.71 -26.83 -13.45
N LYS A 53 12.52 -28.06 -13.92
CA LYS A 53 12.39 -29.23 -13.04
C LYS A 53 13.72 -29.65 -12.39
N ASP A 54 14.82 -28.98 -12.76
CA ASP A 54 16.18 -29.29 -12.32
C ASP A 54 16.69 -28.22 -11.33
N PRO A 55 16.86 -28.56 -10.04
CA PRO A 55 17.39 -27.66 -9.01
C PRO A 55 18.76 -27.07 -9.34
N THR A 56 19.58 -27.76 -10.14
CA THR A 56 20.92 -27.31 -10.53
C THR A 56 20.85 -26.09 -11.44
N LYS A 57 19.87 -26.06 -12.36
CA LYS A 57 19.68 -24.93 -13.26
C LYS A 57 19.17 -23.70 -12.52
N LEU A 58 18.24 -23.89 -11.58
CA LEU A 58 17.77 -22.81 -10.72
C LEU A 58 18.92 -22.21 -9.89
N LYS A 59 19.77 -23.07 -9.31
CA LYS A 59 20.96 -22.64 -8.58
C LYS A 59 21.90 -21.81 -9.45
N ASN A 60 22.27 -22.32 -10.62
CA ASN A 60 23.19 -21.61 -11.53
C ASN A 60 22.61 -20.26 -11.97
N MET A 61 21.30 -20.17 -12.19
CA MET A 61 20.66 -18.91 -12.56
C MET A 61 20.63 -17.92 -11.39
N ILE A 62 20.43 -18.40 -10.16
CA ILE A 62 20.54 -17.55 -8.96
C ILE A 62 21.98 -17.04 -8.79
N GLU A 63 22.98 -17.90 -9.02
CA GLU A 63 24.39 -17.48 -9.02
C GLU A 63 24.66 -16.40 -10.08
N GLU A 64 24.11 -16.55 -11.30
CA GLU A 64 24.16 -15.54 -12.35
C GLU A 64 23.55 -14.19 -11.91
N PHE A 65 22.52 -14.19 -11.07
CA PHE A 65 21.91 -12.94 -10.57
C PHE A 65 22.83 -12.17 -9.62
N PHE A 66 23.73 -12.86 -8.92
CA PHE A 66 24.70 -12.21 -8.03
C PHE A 66 25.98 -11.79 -8.76
N GLU A 67 26.31 -12.43 -9.88
CA GLU A 67 27.47 -12.09 -10.70
C GLU A 67 27.16 -10.94 -11.69
N ASP A 68 25.91 -10.82 -12.14
CA ASP A 68 25.46 -9.72 -12.99
C ASP A 68 25.25 -8.43 -12.16
N GLU A 69 26.00 -7.38 -12.51
CA GLU A 69 25.98 -6.09 -11.80
C GLU A 69 24.57 -5.46 -11.79
N ASN A 70 23.85 -5.51 -12.91
CA ASN A 70 22.51 -4.91 -12.99
C ASN A 70 21.49 -5.70 -12.15
N LYS A 71 21.53 -7.05 -12.22
CA LYS A 71 20.58 -7.89 -11.46
C LYS A 71 20.87 -7.82 -9.96
N SER A 72 22.13 -7.80 -9.57
CA SER A 72 22.53 -7.67 -8.16
C SER A 72 22.18 -6.30 -7.59
N GLU A 73 22.29 -5.23 -8.36
CA GLU A 73 21.82 -3.89 -7.98
C GLU A 73 20.29 -3.86 -7.77
N ILE A 74 19.50 -4.42 -8.71
CA ILE A 74 18.04 -4.53 -8.56
C ILE A 74 17.67 -5.32 -7.30
N LEU A 75 18.35 -6.45 -7.04
CA LEU A 75 18.13 -7.24 -5.83
C LEU A 75 18.49 -6.48 -4.56
N PHE A 76 19.58 -5.73 -4.57
CA PHE A 76 20.01 -4.94 -3.43
C PHE A 76 19.01 -3.81 -3.11
N GLU A 77 18.54 -3.10 -4.13
CA GLU A 77 17.53 -2.05 -3.96
C GLU A 77 16.19 -2.60 -3.45
N ALA A 78 15.75 -3.74 -3.98
CA ALA A 78 14.57 -4.44 -3.48
C ALA A 78 14.75 -4.86 -2.01
N TYR A 79 15.91 -5.41 -1.66
CA TYR A 79 16.23 -5.81 -0.29
C TYR A 79 16.20 -4.60 0.67
N ARG A 80 16.78 -3.45 0.27
CA ARG A 80 16.78 -2.21 1.06
C ARG A 80 15.36 -1.78 1.42
N LYS A 81 14.45 -1.80 0.44
CA LYS A 81 13.03 -1.49 0.62
C LYS A 81 12.32 -2.49 1.53
N VAL A 82 12.64 -3.78 1.40
CA VAL A 82 12.04 -4.84 2.23
C VAL A 82 12.41 -4.68 3.70
N VAL A 83 13.67 -4.41 4.02
CA VAL A 83 14.12 -4.27 5.41
C VAL A 83 13.41 -3.11 6.11
N LEU A 84 13.14 -2.03 5.38
CA LEU A 84 12.51 -0.82 5.89
C LEU A 84 10.97 -0.82 5.78
N SER A 85 10.38 -1.81 5.09
CA SER A 85 8.94 -1.87 4.86
C SER A 85 8.13 -1.83 6.16
N ALA A 86 7.03 -1.06 6.18
CA ALA A 86 6.07 -1.03 7.28
C ALA A 86 5.35 -2.38 7.44
N SER A 87 5.14 -3.08 6.33
CA SER A 87 4.56 -4.42 6.30
C SER A 87 5.55 -5.47 6.82
N LYS A 88 5.02 -6.51 7.47
CA LYS A 88 5.81 -7.66 7.93
C LYS A 88 5.73 -8.81 6.94
N ASN A 89 4.59 -8.96 6.27
CA ASN A 89 4.29 -10.13 5.45
C ASN A 89 4.01 -9.74 4.00
N ILE A 90 2.99 -8.92 3.77
CA ILE A 90 2.41 -8.71 2.44
C ILE A 90 3.35 -7.89 1.55
N GLY A 91 3.86 -6.76 2.05
CA GLY A 91 4.78 -5.87 1.36
C GLY A 91 6.04 -6.58 0.85
N PRO A 92 6.80 -7.31 1.70
CA PRO A 92 7.94 -8.10 1.25
C PRO A 92 7.62 -9.10 0.13
N ILE A 93 6.42 -9.70 0.15
CA ILE A 93 5.97 -10.65 -0.88
C ILE A 93 5.66 -9.92 -2.19
N ILE A 94 4.98 -8.78 -2.15
CA ILE A 94 4.70 -7.96 -3.34
C ILE A 94 6.01 -7.50 -3.99
N ILE A 95 6.94 -6.96 -3.19
CA ILE A 95 8.24 -6.51 -3.68
C ILE A 95 9.00 -7.67 -4.33
N ALA A 96 8.96 -8.87 -3.74
CA ALA A 96 9.59 -10.06 -4.31
C ALA A 96 9.00 -10.46 -5.66
N ILE A 97 7.67 -10.45 -5.81
CA ILE A 97 6.99 -10.78 -7.07
C ILE A 97 7.41 -9.82 -8.18
N ILE A 98 7.38 -8.52 -7.90
CA ILE A 98 7.75 -7.50 -8.89
C ILE A 98 9.24 -7.61 -9.24
N THR A 99 10.11 -7.79 -8.24
CA THR A 99 11.56 -7.92 -8.45
C THR A 99 11.89 -9.13 -9.33
N ALA A 100 11.24 -10.28 -9.08
CA ALA A 100 11.41 -11.47 -9.92
C ALA A 100 11.01 -11.20 -11.37
N LYS A 101 9.86 -10.54 -11.57
CA LYS A 101 9.40 -10.13 -12.90
C LYS A 101 10.41 -9.23 -13.62
N LEU A 102 10.93 -8.20 -12.95
CA LEU A 102 11.92 -7.26 -13.54
C LEU A 102 13.19 -7.98 -14.00
N ILE A 103 13.73 -8.86 -13.16
CA ILE A 103 14.96 -9.61 -13.44
C ILE A 103 14.75 -10.58 -14.61
N LEU A 104 13.63 -11.31 -14.62
CA LEU A 104 13.30 -12.25 -15.69
C LEU A 104 13.06 -11.55 -17.02
N GLU A 105 12.38 -10.40 -17.00
CA GLU A 105 12.11 -9.57 -18.18
C GLU A 105 13.33 -8.75 -18.63
N LYS A 106 14.43 -8.76 -17.86
CA LYS A 106 15.65 -7.97 -18.12
C LYS A 106 15.35 -6.48 -18.32
N LYS A 107 14.46 -5.92 -17.50
CA LYS A 107 14.05 -4.51 -17.61
C LYS A 107 14.17 -3.78 -16.27
N GLN A 108 14.24 -2.45 -16.36
CA GLN A 108 14.06 -1.57 -15.20
C GLN A 108 12.57 -1.42 -14.87
N SER A 109 12.27 -1.04 -13.64
CA SER A 109 10.91 -0.71 -13.23
C SER A 109 10.39 0.50 -14.01
N ASN A 110 9.08 0.46 -14.30
CA ASN A 110 8.36 1.64 -14.77
C ASN A 110 7.71 2.40 -13.60
N GLU A 111 7.14 3.57 -13.89
CA GLU A 111 6.52 4.44 -12.87
C GLU A 111 5.41 3.74 -12.09
N THR A 112 4.59 2.91 -12.74
CA THR A 112 3.52 2.14 -12.09
C THR A 112 4.11 1.11 -11.12
N GLU A 113 5.10 0.33 -11.57
CA GLU A 113 5.79 -0.68 -10.75
C GLU A 113 6.49 -0.02 -9.55
N ASP A 114 7.12 1.14 -9.75
CA ASP A 114 7.77 1.92 -8.67
C ASP A 114 6.76 2.41 -7.63
N ARG A 115 5.61 2.94 -8.05
CA ARG A 115 4.55 3.38 -7.14
C ARG A 115 3.95 2.20 -6.37
N ILE A 116 3.75 1.05 -7.01
CA ILE A 116 3.28 -0.18 -6.34
C ILE A 116 4.30 -0.65 -5.31
N ILE A 117 5.59 -0.66 -5.65
CA ILE A 117 6.68 -0.98 -4.72
C ILE A 117 6.69 0.01 -3.54
N LEU A 118 6.52 1.30 -3.81
CA LEU A 118 6.45 2.34 -2.78
C LEU A 118 5.26 2.12 -1.82
N ALA A 119 4.10 1.73 -2.35
CA ALA A 119 2.95 1.37 -1.55
C ALA A 119 3.22 0.13 -0.67
N ALA A 120 3.80 -0.93 -1.23
CA ALA A 120 4.19 -2.14 -0.51
C ALA A 120 5.24 -1.87 0.59
N GLU A 121 6.10 -0.87 0.39
CA GLU A 121 7.06 -0.41 1.38
C GLU A 121 6.39 0.37 2.52
N ASN A 122 5.43 1.24 2.24
CA ASN A 122 4.92 2.23 3.21
C ASN A 122 3.62 1.84 3.92
N LEU A 123 2.87 0.87 3.38
CA LEU A 123 1.63 0.39 3.98
C LEU A 123 1.91 -0.82 4.88
N SER A 124 1.26 -0.85 6.04
CA SER A 124 1.22 -2.01 6.91
C SER A 124 0.37 -3.14 6.31
N ASP A 125 0.50 -4.36 6.85
CA ASP A 125 -0.32 -5.50 6.42
C ASP A 125 -1.82 -5.18 6.51
N ASN A 126 -2.27 -4.53 7.59
CA ASN A 126 -3.68 -4.17 7.79
C ASN A 126 -4.15 -3.15 6.75
N GLU A 127 -3.33 -2.15 6.44
CA GLU A 127 -3.68 -1.13 5.43
C GLU A 127 -3.78 -1.72 4.02
N LEU A 128 -2.87 -2.64 3.66
CA LEU A 128 -2.94 -3.38 2.39
C LEU A 128 -4.20 -4.23 2.30
N ILE A 129 -4.57 -4.92 3.40
CA ILE A 129 -5.81 -5.71 3.48
C ILE A 129 -7.04 -4.80 3.36
N SER A 130 -7.09 -3.68 4.09
CA SER A 130 -8.21 -2.73 4.04
C SER A 130 -8.40 -2.14 2.64
N PHE A 131 -7.32 -1.82 1.93
CA PHE A 131 -7.40 -1.43 0.52
C PHE A 131 -8.03 -2.53 -0.34
N LEU A 132 -7.58 -3.78 -0.19
CA LEU A 132 -8.10 -4.90 -0.99
C LEU A 132 -9.60 -5.16 -0.71
N GLU A 133 -10.00 -5.12 0.56
CA GLU A 133 -11.40 -5.27 0.96
C GLU A 133 -12.27 -4.14 0.39
N PHE A 134 -11.78 -2.90 0.46
CA PHE A 134 -12.45 -1.74 -0.13
C PHE A 134 -12.59 -1.90 -1.65
N TYR A 135 -11.50 -2.25 -2.33
CA TYR A 135 -11.42 -2.46 -3.78
C TYR A 135 -12.49 -3.47 -4.23
N TYR A 136 -12.52 -4.67 -3.64
CA TYR A 136 -13.49 -5.69 -4.04
C TYR A 136 -14.92 -5.38 -3.64
N LYS A 137 -15.17 -4.69 -2.52
CA LYS A 137 -16.52 -4.31 -2.08
C LYS A 137 -17.17 -3.31 -3.04
N LYS A 138 -16.38 -2.42 -3.63
CA LYS A 138 -16.88 -1.32 -4.47
C LYS A 138 -16.88 -1.68 -5.95
N ILE A 139 -15.83 -2.34 -6.46
CA ILE A 139 -15.71 -2.65 -7.90
C ILE A 139 -16.61 -3.80 -8.34
N LYS A 140 -16.93 -4.77 -7.47
CA LYS A 140 -17.95 -5.79 -7.81
C LYS A 140 -19.36 -5.21 -7.99
N LYS A 141 -19.61 -3.97 -7.58
CA LYS A 141 -20.94 -3.34 -7.65
C LYS A 141 -21.12 -2.39 -8.84
N GLU A 142 -20.05 -1.90 -9.43
CA GLU A 142 -20.10 -0.87 -10.49
C GLU A 142 -19.36 -1.41 -11.73
N ASN A 143 -20.08 -1.58 -12.84
CA ASN A 143 -19.52 -2.10 -14.09
C ASN A 143 -18.64 -1.01 -14.75
N ASP A 144 -17.37 -1.36 -14.95
CA ASP A 144 -16.37 -0.77 -15.85
C ASP A 144 -15.71 0.58 -15.52
N ASP A 145 -16.24 1.42 -14.62
CA ASP A 145 -15.53 2.63 -14.18
C ASP A 145 -15.01 2.48 -12.74
N LEU A 146 -13.68 2.59 -12.54
CA LEU A 146 -13.00 2.59 -11.22
C LEU A 146 -13.20 3.90 -10.44
N GLU A 147 -14.32 4.56 -10.68
CA GLU A 147 -14.71 5.74 -9.97
C GLU A 147 -15.71 5.36 -8.87
N ILE A 148 -15.23 5.37 -7.64
CA ILE A 148 -15.97 4.92 -6.49
C ILE A 148 -16.57 6.12 -5.79
N LEU A 149 -17.91 6.21 -5.77
CA LEU A 149 -18.61 7.19 -4.95
C LEU A 149 -18.36 6.87 -3.46
N LEU A 150 -17.75 7.84 -2.78
CA LEU A 150 -17.51 7.79 -1.35
C LEU A 150 -18.68 8.37 -0.56
N HIS A 151 -19.11 9.57 -0.97
CA HIS A 151 -20.03 10.38 -0.19
C HIS A 151 -20.85 11.31 -1.10
N GLU A 152 -22.08 11.59 -0.69
CA GLU A 152 -23.00 12.50 -1.37
C GLU A 152 -23.68 13.40 -0.33
N GLU A 153 -23.68 14.71 -0.58
CA GLU A 153 -24.30 15.72 0.28
C GLU A 153 -25.12 16.69 -0.56
N SER A 154 -26.26 17.12 -0.02
CA SER A 154 -27.10 18.15 -0.66
C SER A 154 -27.32 19.30 0.31
N TYR A 155 -27.08 20.53 -0.16
CA TYR A 155 -27.27 21.76 0.62
C TYR A 155 -28.25 22.71 -0.07
N GLY A 156 -29.09 23.39 0.71
CA GLY A 156 -29.97 24.46 0.21
C GLY A 156 -29.28 25.81 0.05
N GLU A 157 -30.02 26.82 -0.41
CA GLU A 157 -29.55 28.19 -0.74
C GLU A 157 -28.75 28.93 0.33
N SER A 158 -28.92 28.57 1.60
CA SER A 158 -28.41 29.37 2.74
C SER A 158 -27.05 28.90 3.28
N PHE A 159 -26.38 27.95 2.61
CA PHE A 159 -25.15 27.35 3.13
C PHE A 159 -23.89 28.00 2.51
N GLU A 160 -23.38 29.04 3.17
CA GLU A 160 -22.00 29.53 3.01
C GLU A 160 -21.09 28.73 3.96
N ASN A 161 -20.70 27.50 3.60
CA ASN A 161 -19.64 26.79 4.33
C ASN A 161 -18.48 26.49 3.38
N ASP A 162 -17.27 26.49 3.94
CA ASP A 162 -16.08 25.93 3.30
C ASP A 162 -16.34 24.46 3.02
N LEU A 163 -16.69 24.15 1.77
CA LEU A 163 -16.95 22.80 1.28
C LEU A 163 -15.62 22.05 1.13
N THR A 164 -15.08 21.58 2.25
CA THR A 164 -13.94 20.67 2.24
C THR A 164 -14.44 19.25 2.09
N ALA A 165 -13.90 18.52 1.10
CA ALA A 165 -14.14 17.09 0.99
C ALA A 165 -13.86 16.37 2.32
N PRO A 166 -14.67 15.37 2.69
CA PRO A 166 -14.40 14.60 3.89
C PRO A 166 -12.98 14.02 3.81
N PRO A 167 -12.19 14.11 4.89
CA PRO A 167 -10.79 13.73 4.83
C PRO A 167 -10.66 12.22 4.57
N LEU A 168 -9.82 11.83 3.60
CA LEU A 168 -9.64 10.42 3.25
C LEU A 168 -9.21 9.53 4.42
N SER A 169 -8.52 10.13 5.39
CA SER A 169 -8.13 9.45 6.63
C SER A 169 -9.31 8.96 7.45
N GLU A 170 -10.46 9.63 7.36
CA GLU A 170 -11.71 9.24 8.00
C GLU A 170 -12.53 8.32 7.07
N TRP A 171 -12.53 8.60 5.77
CA TRP A 171 -13.26 7.82 4.77
C TRP A 171 -12.45 7.70 3.47
N PRO A 172 -11.85 6.55 3.12
CA PRO A 172 -12.02 5.17 3.62
C PRO A 172 -10.93 4.68 4.60
N GLY A 173 -10.02 5.55 5.04
CA GLY A 173 -9.00 5.26 6.03
C GLY A 173 -7.61 5.82 5.69
N ILE A 174 -6.70 5.77 6.65
CA ILE A 174 -5.31 6.29 6.52
C ILE A 174 -4.59 5.74 5.27
N TRP A 175 -4.88 4.48 4.89
CA TRP A 175 -4.32 3.86 3.70
C TRP A 175 -4.64 4.64 2.42
N ALA A 176 -5.85 5.22 2.31
CA ALA A 176 -6.26 5.95 1.10
C ALA A 176 -5.54 7.29 1.00
N LEU A 177 -5.37 8.00 2.12
CA LEU A 177 -4.57 9.22 2.15
C LEU A 177 -3.13 8.93 1.73
N LYS A 178 -2.53 7.83 2.22
CA LYS A 178 -1.18 7.40 1.81
C LYS A 178 -1.11 7.10 0.32
N LEU A 179 -2.05 6.30 -0.21
CA LEU A 179 -2.07 5.95 -1.63
C LEU A 179 -2.33 7.17 -2.53
N LYS A 180 -3.14 8.14 -2.10
CA LYS A 180 -3.30 9.44 -2.79
C LYS A 180 -1.98 10.19 -2.85
N ASN A 181 -1.27 10.30 -1.73
CA ASN A 181 0.03 10.98 -1.68
C ASN A 181 1.11 10.29 -2.53
N MET A 182 0.95 8.99 -2.81
CA MET A 182 1.80 8.22 -3.73
C MET A 182 1.34 8.29 -5.20
N GLY A 183 0.25 9.00 -5.49
CA GLY A 183 -0.32 9.12 -6.83
C GLY A 183 -1.04 7.86 -7.34
N ILE A 184 -1.38 6.92 -6.45
CA ILE A 184 -2.11 5.68 -6.78
C ILE A 184 -3.63 5.91 -6.76
N LEU A 185 -4.10 6.84 -5.91
CA LEU A 185 -5.49 7.26 -5.87
C LEU A 185 -5.61 8.71 -6.32
N LEU A 186 -6.69 9.00 -7.04
CA LEU A 186 -7.09 10.36 -7.34
C LEU A 186 -8.41 10.66 -6.64
N GLU A 187 -8.59 11.93 -6.27
CA GLU A 187 -9.87 12.42 -5.74
C GLU A 187 -10.56 13.24 -6.81
N ARG A 188 -11.88 13.13 -6.88
CA ARG A 188 -12.73 13.98 -7.71
C ARG A 188 -13.95 14.43 -6.93
N VAL A 189 -14.26 15.71 -6.99
CA VAL A 189 -15.49 16.27 -6.44
C VAL A 189 -16.32 16.81 -7.59
N THR A 190 -17.60 16.43 -7.66
CA THR A 190 -18.54 17.01 -8.61
C THR A 190 -19.62 17.78 -7.87
N GLN A 191 -19.97 18.95 -8.40
CA GLN A 191 -21.04 19.79 -7.88
C GLN A 191 -22.12 19.91 -8.96
N LYS A 192 -23.38 19.69 -8.56
CA LYS A 192 -24.54 19.90 -9.43
C LYS A 192 -25.53 20.83 -8.75
N THR A 193 -25.79 21.96 -9.38
CA THR A 193 -26.80 22.92 -8.94
C THR A 193 -28.14 22.59 -9.60
N ARG A 194 -29.19 22.43 -8.80
CA ARG A 194 -30.58 22.24 -9.27
C ARG A 194 -31.42 23.43 -8.85
N HIS A 195 -32.17 23.97 -9.81
CA HIS A 195 -33.17 25.00 -9.57
C HIS A 195 -34.55 24.35 -9.45
N TYR A 196 -35.26 24.63 -8.36
CA TYR A 196 -36.64 24.19 -8.17
C TYR A 196 -37.60 25.35 -8.46
N PRO A 197 -38.55 25.19 -9.38
CA PRO A 197 -39.59 26.19 -9.58
C PRO A 197 -40.50 26.23 -8.35
N ALA A 198 -40.93 27.44 -7.94
CA ALA A 198 -41.76 27.71 -6.77
C ALA A 198 -43.11 26.96 -6.73
N SER A 199 -43.50 26.25 -7.81
CA SER A 199 -44.84 25.68 -7.99
C SER A 199 -44.99 24.19 -7.62
N CYS A 200 -43.97 23.53 -7.05
CA CYS A 200 -44.07 22.10 -6.71
C CYS A 200 -44.72 21.80 -5.34
N TYR A 201 -44.98 22.81 -4.51
CA TYR A 201 -45.72 22.67 -3.26
C TYR A 201 -46.92 23.60 -3.26
N ALA A 202 -48.13 23.03 -3.21
CA ALA A 202 -49.40 23.73 -3.34
C ALA A 202 -49.85 24.46 -2.06
N ASP A 203 -48.96 24.59 -1.06
CA ASP A 203 -49.19 25.40 0.13
C ASP A 203 -48.22 26.58 0.14
N LYS A 204 -48.81 27.75 0.38
CA LYS A 204 -48.24 29.08 0.23
C LYS A 204 -46.95 29.26 1.05
N ASP A 205 -46.01 30.04 0.50
CA ASP A 205 -44.78 30.58 1.10
C ASP A 205 -43.44 29.85 0.85
N TYR A 206 -43.28 29.14 -0.27
CA TYR A 206 -41.95 28.70 -0.74
C TYR A 206 -41.49 29.47 -1.98
N ASP A 207 -40.47 30.31 -1.83
CA ASP A 207 -39.75 30.92 -2.94
C ASP A 207 -38.97 29.84 -3.74
N ALA A 208 -38.72 30.10 -5.02
CA ALA A 208 -37.89 29.22 -5.85
C ALA A 208 -36.54 28.97 -5.16
N GLY A 209 -36.14 27.71 -5.02
CA GLY A 209 -34.96 27.32 -4.27
C GLY A 209 -33.87 26.69 -5.15
N ILE A 210 -32.61 26.90 -4.78
CA ILE A 210 -31.43 26.22 -5.30
C ILE A 210 -31.02 25.10 -4.33
N SER A 211 -30.78 23.90 -4.87
CA SER A 211 -30.03 22.84 -4.17
C SER A 211 -28.69 22.63 -4.85
N ASN A 212 -27.63 22.52 -4.05
CA ASN A 212 -26.31 22.09 -4.51
C ASN A 212 -26.05 20.67 -4.04
N ASP A 213 -25.90 19.74 -4.98
CA ASP A 213 -25.52 18.36 -4.71
C ASP A 213 -24.01 18.19 -4.93
N PHE A 214 -23.29 17.73 -3.92
CA PHE A 214 -21.88 17.39 -3.96
C PHE A 214 -21.69 15.88 -3.95
N LYS A 215 -20.85 15.38 -4.85
CA LYS A 215 -20.45 13.97 -4.89
C LYS A 215 -18.94 13.86 -4.85
N TYR A 216 -18.46 13.04 -3.93
CA TYR A 216 -17.05 12.81 -3.68
C TYR A 216 -16.67 11.42 -4.17
N TYR A 217 -15.66 11.36 -5.02
CA TYR A 217 -15.22 10.12 -5.65
C TYR A 217 -13.74 9.87 -5.39
N ILE A 218 -13.41 8.59 -5.21
CA ILE A 218 -12.04 8.10 -5.39
C ILE A 218 -11.97 7.45 -6.75
N ILE A 219 -10.94 7.80 -7.51
CA ILE A 219 -10.61 7.13 -8.77
C ILE A 219 -9.35 6.31 -8.54
N ILE A 220 -9.43 5.02 -8.87
CA ILE A 220 -8.27 4.14 -8.97
C ILE A 220 -7.93 4.05 -10.46
N PRO A 221 -6.79 4.57 -10.94
CA PRO A 221 -6.39 4.35 -12.33
C PRO A 221 -6.23 2.85 -12.63
N GLN A 222 -6.53 2.44 -13.86
CA GLN A 222 -6.58 1.03 -14.26
C GLN A 222 -5.24 0.32 -14.05
N GLU A 223 -4.12 1.02 -14.26
CA GLU A 223 -2.77 0.50 -14.07
C GLU A 223 -2.48 0.09 -12.61
N TYR A 224 -3.20 0.66 -11.63
CA TYR A 224 -3.03 0.30 -10.22
C TYR A 224 -3.99 -0.79 -9.73
N GLN A 225 -4.84 -1.35 -10.59
CA GLN A 225 -5.58 -2.59 -10.29
C GLN A 225 -4.62 -3.72 -9.92
N LEU A 226 -3.44 -3.74 -10.54
CA LEU A 226 -2.37 -4.69 -10.25
C LEU A 226 -1.97 -4.71 -8.78
N LEU A 227 -2.06 -3.58 -8.06
CA LEU A 227 -1.80 -3.54 -6.63
C LEU A 227 -2.76 -4.47 -5.86
N ALA A 228 -4.05 -4.46 -6.20
CA ALA A 228 -5.04 -5.33 -5.58
C ALA A 228 -4.74 -6.81 -5.88
N ASP A 229 -4.36 -7.12 -7.12
CA ASP A 229 -4.00 -8.48 -7.53
C ASP A 229 -2.74 -8.99 -6.81
N TYR A 230 -1.73 -8.14 -6.66
CA TYR A 230 -0.52 -8.47 -5.90
C TYR A 230 -0.81 -8.70 -4.42
N ILE A 231 -1.65 -7.87 -3.79
CA ILE A 231 -2.06 -8.07 -2.39
C ILE A 231 -2.83 -9.39 -2.24
N ASN A 232 -3.78 -9.68 -3.13
CA ASN A 232 -4.54 -10.92 -3.11
C ASN A 232 -3.62 -12.15 -3.27
N THR A 233 -2.66 -12.08 -4.19
CA THR A 233 -1.65 -13.13 -4.40
C THR A 233 -0.79 -13.31 -3.16
N ALA A 234 -0.34 -12.21 -2.54
CA ALA A 234 0.48 -12.25 -1.34
C ALA A 234 -0.27 -12.84 -0.13
N LEU A 235 -1.57 -12.57 0.00
CA LEU A 235 -2.42 -13.17 1.02
C LEU A 235 -2.55 -14.68 0.84
N LYS A 236 -2.74 -15.15 -0.40
CA LYS A 236 -2.79 -16.60 -0.70
C LYS A 236 -1.49 -17.30 -0.30
N ILE A 237 -0.33 -16.72 -0.64
CA ILE A 237 1.00 -17.24 -0.28
C ILE A 237 1.21 -17.25 1.24
N THR A 238 0.68 -16.24 1.93
CA THR A 238 0.79 -16.15 3.40
C THR A 238 -0.04 -17.23 4.08
N ASN A 239 -1.28 -17.43 3.61
CA ASN A 239 -2.22 -18.40 4.19
C ASN A 239 -1.83 -19.86 3.89
N SER A 240 -1.26 -20.14 2.71
CA SER A 240 -0.84 -21.51 2.34
C SER A 240 0.34 -22.04 3.15
N LYS A 241 1.06 -21.17 3.88
CA LYS A 241 2.18 -21.57 4.76
C LYS A 241 1.76 -21.77 6.21
N SER A 242 0.49 -21.52 6.56
CA SER A 242 -0.08 -21.68 7.90
C SER A 242 -0.89 -22.96 8.09
N SER A 243 -1.02 -23.75 7.02
CA SER A 243 -1.66 -25.07 6.96
C SER A 243 -0.62 -26.15 6.69
#